data_AF-A0A166MBY0-F1
#
_entry.id   AF-A0A166MBY0-F1
#
_cell.length_a   1.000
_cell.length_b   1.000
_cell.length_c   1.000
_cell.angle_alpha   90.00
_cell.angle_beta   90.00
_cell.angle_gamma   90.00
#
_symmetry.space_group_name_H-M   'P 1'
#
loop_
_entity.id
_entity.type
_entity.pdbx_description
1 polymer ?
#
loop_
_entity_poly.entity_id
_entity_poly.type
_entity_poly.pdbx_seq_one_letter_code
_entity_poly.pdbx_strand_id
1 'polypeptide(L)'
;MHMQAHPEKYLVIDTSAVIQDRDGNTLVSMLGLDGAAVERVRRTMRNPTDAEVFEAVRNMDMSHSPILPEVMDDFMQKTKTTLNVADYAPDSGTNSRHKPNKDGRLPRHYGTYKLSDAFVRELRKKQAEHVLPGYTPAPFETEFRETATTCHYMQAWHQSGHRDQHDMTPSADIWGNSRVGVGHRVQAYHLQTSVIRRILRDVAEVTMSPEQFARYHSAFKAGRMFKDAEGIFLGQVTVSNALSYTHADSLDGKDGVCMSFSSYGHRGTMIIFPDLGTILRYDPTDLCVFRSAELMHFVTDWEATPMGPRDIVTPGRTAAVFLTPSATLRDLDGKRPDSFRNSGGGLFTWTEL
;
A
#
# COMPACT_ATOMS: atom_id res chain seq x y z
N MET A 1 -5.07 -10.82 -22.01
CA MET A 1 -5.43 -12.23 -21.79
C MET A 1 -5.73 -12.32 -20.30
N HIS A 2 -6.99 -12.39 -19.89
CA HIS A 2 -7.29 -12.64 -18.48
C HIS A 2 -6.90 -14.09 -18.22
N MET A 3 -5.75 -14.32 -17.60
CA MET A 3 -5.51 -15.61 -16.98
C MET A 3 -6.51 -15.71 -15.84
N GLN A 4 -7.60 -16.44 -16.06
CA GLN A 4 -8.34 -17.00 -14.94
C GLN A 4 -7.39 -18.01 -14.30
N ALA A 5 -6.73 -17.60 -13.22
CA ALA A 5 -6.02 -18.55 -12.39
C ALA A 5 -7.03 -19.65 -12.02
N HIS A 6 -6.64 -20.89 -12.27
CA HIS A 6 -7.33 -22.09 -11.83
C HIS A 6 -6.86 -22.35 -10.40
N PRO A 7 -7.49 -21.78 -9.35
CA PRO A 7 -6.93 -21.78 -7.99
C PRO A 7 -6.62 -23.19 -7.48
N GLU A 8 -7.32 -24.21 -7.99
CA GLU A 8 -7.08 -25.62 -7.68
C GLU A 8 -5.69 -26.14 -8.10
N LYS A 9 -4.96 -25.40 -8.95
CA LYS A 9 -3.62 -25.75 -9.44
C LYS A 9 -2.49 -25.09 -8.64
N TYR A 10 -2.83 -24.29 -7.64
CA TYR A 10 -1.87 -23.49 -6.91
C TYR A 10 -1.67 -24.02 -5.49
N LEU A 11 -0.45 -23.90 -4.97
CA LEU A 11 -0.18 -24.09 -3.56
C LEU A 11 -0.69 -22.89 -2.78
N VAL A 12 -1.67 -23.09 -1.90
CA VAL A 12 -2.17 -22.06 -1.00
C VAL A 12 -1.33 -22.06 0.28
N ILE A 13 -0.77 -20.90 0.62
CA ILE A 13 0.00 -20.68 1.85
C ILE A 13 -0.72 -19.62 2.68
N ASP A 14 -1.14 -19.99 3.89
CA ASP A 14 -1.92 -19.18 4.83
C ASP A 14 -1.11 -18.67 6.04
N THR A 15 0.18 -18.98 6.08
CA THR A 15 1.13 -18.60 7.13
C THR A 15 2.28 -17.78 6.53
N SER A 16 3.15 -17.24 7.40
CA SER A 16 4.42 -16.65 6.97
C SER A 16 5.27 -17.66 6.19
N ALA A 17 5.86 -17.20 5.09
CA ALA A 17 6.64 -18.05 4.20
C ALA A 17 7.74 -17.27 3.51
N VAL A 18 8.84 -17.96 3.21
CA VAL A 18 9.92 -17.47 2.37
C VAL A 18 10.07 -18.42 1.20
N ILE A 19 9.97 -17.89 -0.01
CA ILE A 19 10.18 -18.62 -1.27
C ILE A 19 11.49 -18.12 -1.86
N GLN A 20 12.41 -19.04 -2.11
CA GLN A 20 13.74 -18.76 -2.65
C GLN A 20 13.92 -19.40 -4.03
N ASP A 21 14.81 -18.83 -4.84
CA ASP A 21 15.29 -19.46 -6.07
C ASP A 21 16.28 -20.60 -5.77
N ARG A 22 16.84 -21.21 -6.83
CA ARG A 22 17.80 -22.32 -6.70
C ARG A 22 19.12 -21.91 -6.07
N ASP A 23 19.45 -20.63 -6.12
CA ASP A 23 20.70 -20.07 -5.59
C ASP A 23 20.51 -19.55 -4.14
N GLY A 24 19.30 -19.73 -3.58
CA GLY A 24 18.96 -19.30 -2.22
C GLY A 24 18.55 -17.83 -2.12
N ASN A 25 18.39 -17.11 -3.22
CA ASN A 25 17.93 -15.73 -3.18
C ASN A 25 16.43 -15.68 -2.92
N THR A 26 16.01 -14.77 -2.04
CA THR A 26 14.59 -14.53 -1.75
C THR A 26 13.87 -13.99 -3.00
N LEU A 27 12.82 -14.70 -3.40
CA LEU A 27 11.87 -14.29 -4.45
C LEU A 27 10.64 -13.62 -3.83
N VAL A 28 10.11 -14.22 -2.77
CA VAL A 28 8.95 -13.73 -2.01
C VAL A 28 9.16 -14.03 -0.52
N SER A 29 8.89 -13.05 0.34
CA SER A 29 8.66 -13.25 1.77
C SER A 29 7.28 -12.74 2.13
N MET A 30 6.44 -13.61 2.68
CA MET A 30 5.19 -13.23 3.33
C MET A 30 5.41 -13.26 4.83
N LEU A 31 5.20 -12.12 5.48
CA LEU A 31 5.25 -11.97 6.93
C LEU A 31 3.82 -11.72 7.38
N GLY A 32 3.12 -12.82 7.66
CA GLY A 32 1.74 -12.78 8.13
C GLY A 32 1.66 -12.81 9.65
N LEU A 33 0.59 -12.25 10.21
CA LEU A 33 0.32 -12.45 11.63
C LEU A 33 -0.19 -13.90 11.83
N ASP A 34 0.58 -14.77 12.49
CA ASP A 34 0.15 -16.17 12.72
C ASP A 34 -1.10 -16.20 13.62
N GLY A 35 -2.27 -16.45 13.03
CA GLY A 35 -3.54 -16.57 13.76
C GLY A 35 -3.53 -17.70 14.80
N ALA A 36 -2.76 -18.77 14.59
CA ALA A 36 -2.57 -19.81 15.59
C ALA A 36 -1.67 -19.34 16.75
N ALA A 37 -0.70 -18.46 16.49
CA ALA A 37 0.07 -17.80 17.55
C ALA A 37 -0.81 -16.84 18.35
N VAL A 38 -1.66 -16.04 17.70
CA VAL A 38 -2.67 -15.19 18.36
C VAL A 38 -3.57 -16.02 19.27
N GLU A 39 -4.11 -17.13 18.77
CA GLU A 39 -4.98 -18.01 19.57
C GLU A 39 -4.22 -18.77 20.67
N ARG A 40 -2.95 -19.16 20.45
CA ARG A 40 -2.08 -19.71 21.50
C ARG A 40 -1.85 -18.69 22.60
N VAL A 41 -1.48 -17.46 22.25
CA VAL A 41 -1.26 -16.36 23.18
C VAL A 41 -2.54 -16.05 23.97
N ARG A 42 -3.69 -15.93 23.29
CA ARG A 42 -5.00 -15.74 23.93
C ARG A 42 -5.33 -16.81 24.96
N ARG A 43 -5.02 -18.08 24.67
CA ARG A 43 -5.25 -19.19 25.60
C ARG A 43 -4.30 -19.16 26.80
N THR A 44 -3.10 -18.63 26.64
CA THR A 44 -2.09 -18.53 27.72
C THR A 44 -2.28 -17.31 28.62
N MET A 45 -2.94 -16.26 28.14
CA MET A 45 -3.18 -15.05 28.91
C MET A 45 -4.56 -15.08 29.57
N ARG A 46 -4.67 -14.46 30.75
CA ARG A 46 -5.92 -14.46 31.52
C ARG A 46 -6.70 -13.18 31.21
N ASN A 47 -7.74 -13.29 30.38
CA ASN A 47 -8.54 -12.16 29.88
C ASN A 47 -7.70 -11.04 29.23
N PRO A 48 -6.81 -11.36 28.27
CA PRO A 48 -6.03 -10.33 27.62
C PRO A 48 -6.94 -9.42 26.79
N THR A 49 -6.59 -8.15 26.73
CA THR A 49 -7.07 -7.25 25.68
C THR A 49 -6.44 -7.63 24.34
N ASP A 50 -7.08 -7.26 23.23
CA ASP A 50 -6.51 -7.54 21.90
C ASP A 50 -5.10 -6.95 21.75
N ALA A 51 -4.86 -5.73 22.25
CA ALA A 51 -3.53 -5.09 22.24
C ALA A 51 -2.46 -5.91 23.01
N GLU A 52 -2.81 -6.51 24.15
CA GLU A 52 -1.90 -7.36 24.93
C GLU A 52 -1.59 -8.69 24.21
N VAL A 53 -2.57 -9.26 23.51
CA VAL A 53 -2.37 -10.44 22.67
C VAL A 53 -1.41 -10.10 21.52
N PHE A 54 -1.64 -9.00 20.83
CA PHE A 54 -0.82 -8.59 19.70
C PHE A 54 0.62 -8.28 20.12
N GLU A 55 0.83 -7.61 21.26
CA GLU A 55 2.17 -7.35 21.79
C GLU A 55 2.89 -8.66 22.20
N ALA A 56 2.18 -9.64 22.75
CA ALA A 56 2.77 -10.94 23.08
C ALA A 56 3.11 -11.76 21.83
N VAL A 57 2.29 -11.70 20.76
CA VAL A 57 2.59 -12.31 19.45
C VAL A 57 3.78 -11.62 18.77
N ARG A 58 3.91 -10.29 18.93
CA ARG A 58 5.03 -9.49 18.41
C ARG A 58 6.39 -9.91 18.98
N ASN A 59 6.41 -10.37 20.22
CA ASN A 59 7.61 -10.84 20.90
C ASN A 59 7.93 -12.32 20.61
N MET A 60 7.11 -13.00 19.79
CA MET A 60 7.44 -14.31 19.22
C MET A 60 8.30 -14.11 17.96
N ASP A 61 9.19 -15.07 17.69
CA ASP A 61 10.14 -15.12 16.56
C ASP A 61 9.58 -14.59 15.22
N MET A 62 10.46 -14.11 14.31
CA MET A 62 10.23 -13.31 13.08
C MET A 62 9.20 -13.87 12.06
N SER A 63 8.56 -14.99 12.37
CA SER A 63 7.40 -15.57 11.68
C SER A 63 6.09 -14.77 11.77
N HIS A 64 6.08 -13.56 12.34
CA HIS A 64 4.88 -12.75 12.54
C HIS A 64 4.97 -11.42 11.78
N SER A 65 3.81 -10.88 11.36
CA SER A 65 3.78 -9.55 10.74
C SER A 65 4.41 -8.50 11.67
N PRO A 66 5.34 -7.67 11.17
CA PRO A 66 5.95 -6.61 11.96
C PRO A 66 5.06 -5.37 12.07
N ILE A 67 3.91 -5.33 11.38
CA ILE A 67 3.00 -4.18 11.38
C ILE A 67 1.86 -4.45 12.35
N LEU A 68 1.85 -3.73 13.48
CA LEU A 68 0.78 -3.84 14.47
C LEU A 68 -0.55 -3.26 13.95
N PRO A 69 -1.69 -3.78 14.40
CA PRO A 69 -3.01 -3.25 14.08
C PRO A 69 -3.15 -1.74 14.31
N GLU A 70 -2.66 -1.23 15.44
CA GLU A 70 -2.77 0.19 15.80
C GLU A 70 -1.90 1.06 14.91
N VAL A 71 -0.73 0.56 14.51
CA VAL A 71 0.18 1.23 13.57
C VAL A 71 -0.44 1.25 12.17
N MET A 72 -1.09 0.16 11.76
CA MET A 72 -1.82 0.07 10.51
C MET A 72 -3.02 1.03 10.51
N ASP A 73 -3.83 1.03 11.55
CA ASP A 73 -5.00 1.91 11.68
C ASP A 73 -4.62 3.38 11.60
N ASP A 74 -3.60 3.79 12.35
CA ASP A 74 -3.06 5.16 12.32
C ASP A 74 -2.53 5.52 10.92
N PHE A 75 -1.73 4.64 10.31
CA PHE A 75 -1.24 4.83 8.93
C PHE A 75 -2.39 4.99 7.94
N MET A 76 -3.43 4.17 8.07
CA MET A 76 -4.55 4.17 7.14
C MET A 76 -5.45 5.38 7.30
N GLN A 77 -5.69 5.81 8.53
CA GLN A 77 -6.38 7.07 8.82
C GLN A 77 -5.64 8.25 8.20
N LYS A 78 -4.31 8.33 8.39
CA LYS A 78 -3.46 9.37 7.80
C LYS A 78 -3.45 9.32 6.27
N THR A 79 -3.34 8.11 5.71
CA THR A 79 -3.36 7.87 4.26
C THR A 79 -4.68 8.36 3.67
N LYS A 80 -5.82 7.91 4.20
CA LYS A 80 -7.12 8.30 3.67
C LYS A 80 -7.46 9.76 3.94
N THR A 81 -7.02 10.34 5.05
CA THR A 81 -7.12 11.80 5.26
C THR A 81 -6.35 12.56 4.17
N THR A 82 -5.18 12.05 3.78
CA THR A 82 -4.37 12.64 2.70
C THR A 82 -5.03 12.45 1.32
N LEU A 83 -5.63 11.29 1.06
CA LEU A 83 -6.35 10.97 -0.19
C LEU A 83 -7.70 11.71 -0.33
N ASN A 84 -8.43 11.90 0.77
CA ASN A 84 -9.77 12.48 0.79
C ASN A 84 -9.80 14.01 0.70
N VAL A 85 -8.65 14.68 0.55
CA VAL A 85 -8.66 16.12 0.28
C VAL A 85 -9.00 16.32 -1.20
N ALA A 86 -10.29 16.58 -1.42
CA ALA A 86 -11.06 16.66 -2.65
C ALA A 86 -10.60 17.66 -3.74
N ASP A 87 -9.31 17.78 -4.02
CA ASP A 87 -8.78 18.64 -5.08
C ASP A 87 -8.39 17.88 -6.36
N TYR A 88 -8.47 16.54 -6.35
CA TYR A 88 -8.37 15.78 -7.60
C TYR A 88 -9.74 15.83 -8.28
N ALA A 89 -9.81 16.51 -9.43
CA ALA A 89 -10.87 16.24 -10.38
C ALA A 89 -10.92 14.70 -10.56
N PRO A 90 -12.11 14.08 -10.55
CA PRO A 90 -12.23 12.65 -10.81
C PRO A 90 -11.42 12.34 -12.06
N ASP A 91 -10.41 11.50 -11.88
CA ASP A 91 -9.33 11.24 -12.81
C ASP A 91 -9.84 11.19 -14.27
N SER A 92 -9.16 11.86 -15.19
CA SER A 92 -9.50 11.96 -16.61
C SER A 92 -9.39 10.64 -17.37
N GLY A 93 -9.39 9.50 -16.67
CA GLY A 93 -9.41 8.16 -17.25
C GLY A 93 -8.15 7.76 -18.01
N THR A 94 -7.04 8.51 -17.88
CA THR A 94 -5.88 8.36 -18.76
C THR A 94 -4.61 7.81 -18.12
N ASN A 95 -4.48 7.80 -16.79
CA ASN A 95 -3.18 7.48 -16.16
C ASN A 95 -3.04 6.07 -15.58
N SER A 96 -4.13 5.30 -15.46
CA SER A 96 -4.01 3.86 -15.28
C SER A 96 -4.10 3.20 -16.66
N ARG A 97 -3.17 2.30 -17.00
CA ARG A 97 -3.17 1.53 -18.25
C ARG A 97 -4.36 0.56 -18.37
N HIS A 98 -5.45 0.79 -17.66
CA HIS A 98 -6.68 0.00 -17.68
C HIS A 98 -7.55 0.50 -18.84
N LYS A 99 -7.19 0.09 -20.06
CA LYS A 99 -8.10 0.23 -21.22
C LYS A 99 -9.45 -0.44 -20.88
N PRO A 100 -10.58 0.07 -21.42
CA PRO A 100 -11.86 -0.62 -21.33
C PRO A 100 -11.71 -2.08 -21.76
N ASN A 101 -12.46 -3.00 -21.15
CA ASN A 101 -12.50 -4.37 -21.62
C ASN A 101 -13.02 -4.38 -23.08
N LYS A 102 -12.66 -5.43 -23.85
CA LYS A 102 -13.03 -5.57 -25.27
C LYS A 102 -14.54 -5.53 -25.53
N ASP A 103 -15.36 -5.74 -24.51
CA ASP A 103 -16.81 -5.69 -24.50
C ASP A 103 -17.37 -4.27 -24.26
N GLY A 104 -16.53 -3.23 -24.22
CA GLY A 104 -16.94 -1.83 -24.04
C GLY A 104 -17.39 -1.51 -22.61
N ARG A 105 -17.31 -2.47 -21.69
CA ARG A 105 -17.55 -2.25 -20.26
C ARG A 105 -16.26 -1.71 -19.66
N LEU A 106 -16.32 -0.50 -19.12
CA LEU A 106 -15.27 -0.03 -18.23
C LEU A 106 -15.16 -1.04 -17.07
N PRO A 107 -13.94 -1.43 -16.65
CA PRO A 107 -13.77 -2.13 -15.39
C PRO A 107 -14.59 -1.41 -14.32
N ARG A 108 -15.19 -2.15 -13.39
CA ARG A 108 -15.88 -1.50 -12.25
C ARG A 108 -14.80 -0.74 -11.48
N HIS A 109 -14.64 0.55 -11.76
CA HIS A 109 -13.74 1.46 -11.06
C HIS A 109 -14.33 1.85 -9.71
N TYR A 110 -15.13 0.98 -9.08
CA TYR A 110 -15.84 1.29 -7.86
C TYR A 110 -15.84 0.10 -6.92
N GLY A 111 -15.39 0.32 -5.69
CA GLY A 111 -15.72 -0.55 -4.56
C GLY A 111 -17.17 -0.30 -4.13
N THR A 112 -17.85 -1.34 -3.65
CA THR A 112 -19.20 -1.21 -3.07
C THR A 112 -19.13 -1.59 -1.60
N TYR A 113 -19.74 -0.79 -0.74
CA TYR A 113 -19.80 -1.06 0.70
C TYR A 113 -21.21 -0.83 1.23
N LYS A 114 -21.50 -1.45 2.38
CA LYS A 114 -22.79 -1.33 3.07
C LYS A 114 -22.61 -0.79 4.47
N LEU A 115 -23.57 0.01 4.93
CA LEU A 115 -23.65 0.39 6.34
C LEU A 115 -23.99 -0.85 7.17
N SER A 116 -23.34 -0.99 8.33
CA SER A 116 -23.71 -2.01 9.30
C SER A 116 -25.09 -1.70 9.91
N ASP A 117 -25.81 -2.73 10.34
CA ASP A 117 -27.10 -2.55 11.04
C ASP A 117 -26.97 -1.67 12.29
N ALA A 118 -25.82 -1.74 12.97
CA ALA A 118 -25.53 -0.88 14.11
C ALA A 118 -25.47 0.60 13.71
N PHE A 119 -24.79 0.90 12.60
CA PHE A 119 -24.73 2.26 12.07
C PHE A 119 -26.09 2.73 11.57
N VAL A 120 -26.84 1.88 10.85
CA VAL A 120 -28.23 2.16 10.44
C VAL A 120 -29.11 2.49 11.65
N ARG A 121 -28.99 1.74 12.76
CA ARG A 121 -29.74 2.05 14.00
C ARG A 121 -29.34 3.39 14.60
N GLU A 122 -28.05 3.72 14.62
CA GLU A 122 -27.57 5.00 15.13
C GLU A 122 -28.03 6.19 14.28
N LEU A 123 -28.00 6.06 12.95
CA LEU A 123 -28.52 7.06 12.02
C LEU A 123 -30.01 7.27 12.23
N ARG A 124 -30.81 6.19 12.39
CA ARG A 124 -32.24 6.31 12.71
C ARG A 124 -32.48 7.03 14.03
N LYS A 125 -31.68 6.76 15.06
CA LYS A 125 -31.78 7.44 16.35
C LYS A 125 -31.52 8.94 16.19
N LYS A 126 -30.41 9.32 15.55
CA LYS A 126 -30.06 10.72 15.26
C LYS A 126 -31.12 11.41 14.41
N GLN A 127 -31.65 10.73 13.40
CA GLN A 127 -32.72 11.27 12.56
C GLN A 127 -33.99 11.52 13.37
N ALA A 128 -34.39 10.58 14.23
CA ALA A 128 -35.57 10.72 15.09
C ALA A 128 -35.46 11.90 16.08
N GLU A 129 -34.25 12.21 16.58
CA GLU A 129 -33.99 13.38 17.44
C GLU A 129 -34.23 14.72 16.73
N HIS A 130 -34.22 14.74 15.39
CA HIS A 130 -34.36 15.94 14.57
C HIS A 130 -35.64 15.97 13.70
N VAL A 131 -36.50 14.96 13.80
CA VAL A 131 -37.75 14.88 13.02
C VAL A 131 -38.86 15.67 13.72
N LEU A 132 -39.49 16.59 12.98
CA LEU A 132 -40.65 17.33 13.46
C LEU A 132 -41.88 16.42 13.64
N PRO A 133 -42.76 16.72 14.62
CA PRO A 133 -44.01 15.97 14.79
C PRO A 133 -44.83 15.88 13.49
N GLY A 134 -45.26 14.66 13.14
CA GLY A 134 -46.05 14.40 11.93
C GLY A 134 -45.23 14.18 10.65
N TYR A 135 -43.90 14.25 10.71
CA TYR A 135 -43.04 13.98 9.57
C TYR A 135 -42.48 12.55 9.61
N THR A 136 -42.52 11.85 8.48
CA THR A 136 -41.86 10.54 8.34
C THR A 136 -40.48 10.76 7.71
N PRO A 137 -39.38 10.42 8.40
CA PRO A 137 -38.06 10.55 7.81
C PRO A 137 -37.92 9.69 6.55
N ALA A 138 -37.28 10.26 5.52
CA ALA A 138 -36.93 9.50 4.34
C ALA A 138 -35.96 8.35 4.71
N PRO A 139 -36.07 7.17 4.07
CA PRO A 139 -35.05 6.15 4.20
C PRO A 139 -33.73 6.68 3.66
N PHE A 140 -32.62 6.37 4.33
CA PHE A 140 -31.28 6.66 3.82
C PHE A 140 -30.76 5.46 3.02
N GLU A 141 -29.94 5.75 2.02
CA GLU A 141 -29.18 4.73 1.28
C GLU A 141 -28.25 3.98 2.25
N THR A 142 -28.20 2.66 2.12
CA THR A 142 -27.35 1.80 2.96
C THR A 142 -26.25 1.12 2.17
N GLU A 143 -26.21 1.32 0.85
CA GLU A 143 -25.22 0.76 -0.06
C GLU A 143 -24.65 1.90 -0.90
N PHE A 144 -23.34 1.99 -0.95
CA PHE A 144 -22.61 3.11 -1.55
C PHE A 144 -21.52 2.58 -2.48
N ARG A 145 -21.13 3.41 -3.46
CA ARG A 145 -20.05 3.12 -4.40
C ARG A 145 -18.94 4.15 -4.24
N GLU A 146 -17.71 3.70 -4.10
CA GLU A 146 -16.53 4.54 -3.96
C GLU A 146 -15.55 4.27 -5.10
N THR A 147 -15.03 5.32 -5.73
CA THR A 147 -14.13 5.20 -6.88
C THR A 147 -12.82 4.52 -6.50
N ALA A 148 -12.29 3.70 -7.41
CA ALA A 148 -10.96 3.14 -7.36
C ALA A 148 -9.93 4.26 -7.62
N THR A 149 -8.92 4.38 -6.76
CA THR A 149 -7.91 5.43 -6.86
C THR A 149 -6.51 4.87 -6.69
N THR A 150 -5.55 5.50 -7.35
CA THR A 150 -4.13 5.21 -7.16
C THR A 150 -3.37 6.53 -7.04
N CYS A 151 -2.57 6.68 -6.00
CA CYS A 151 -1.70 7.84 -5.79
C CYS A 151 -0.24 7.38 -5.72
N HIS A 152 0.64 8.07 -6.43
CA HIS A 152 2.05 7.72 -6.56
C HIS A 152 2.90 8.78 -5.86
N TYR A 153 3.31 8.55 -4.62
CA TYR A 153 4.24 9.40 -3.89
C TYR A 153 5.69 8.98 -4.19
N MET A 154 6.20 9.38 -5.37
CA MET A 154 7.55 9.10 -5.82
C MET A 154 8.46 10.30 -5.52
N GLN A 155 9.39 10.17 -4.57
CA GLN A 155 10.26 11.28 -4.18
C GLN A 155 11.27 11.65 -5.27
N ALA A 156 11.85 10.66 -5.94
CA ALA A 156 12.77 10.85 -7.06
C ALA A 156 12.55 9.72 -8.08
N TRP A 157 12.07 10.04 -9.28
CA TRP A 157 11.85 9.07 -10.34
C TRP A 157 11.86 9.70 -11.73
N HIS A 158 12.03 8.84 -12.73
CA HIS A 158 11.84 9.19 -14.13
C HIS A 158 10.36 9.02 -14.47
N GLN A 159 9.66 10.13 -14.70
CA GLN A 159 8.21 10.09 -14.89
C GLN A 159 7.84 9.28 -16.13
N SER A 160 7.01 8.26 -15.94
CA SER A 160 6.51 7.45 -17.05
C SER A 160 5.62 8.28 -17.97
N GLY A 161 5.89 8.22 -19.28
CA GLY A 161 5.12 8.95 -20.30
C GLY A 161 5.70 10.31 -20.71
N HIS A 162 6.69 10.82 -19.97
CA HIS A 162 7.38 12.07 -20.25
C HIS A 162 8.85 11.78 -20.62
N ARG A 163 9.06 11.03 -21.70
CA ARG A 163 10.40 10.53 -22.12
C ARG A 163 11.36 11.65 -22.53
N ASP A 164 10.83 12.83 -22.79
CA ASP A 164 11.54 14.07 -23.07
C ASP A 164 12.14 14.70 -21.80
N GLN A 165 11.60 14.37 -20.63
CA GLN A 165 12.18 14.73 -19.35
C GLN A 165 13.22 13.67 -18.97
N HIS A 166 14.49 14.02 -19.18
CA HIS A 166 15.63 13.17 -18.78
C HIS A 166 15.96 13.25 -17.29
N ASP A 167 15.43 14.28 -16.62
CA ASP A 167 15.74 14.53 -15.21
C ASP A 167 14.79 13.76 -14.29
N MET A 168 15.35 13.21 -13.22
CA MET A 168 14.54 12.72 -12.11
C MET A 168 13.78 13.89 -11.50
N THR A 169 12.49 13.73 -11.28
CA THR A 169 11.66 14.70 -10.55
C THR A 169 10.88 13.97 -9.46
N PRO A 170 10.30 14.66 -8.49
CA PRO A 170 9.25 14.06 -7.65
C PRO A 170 7.96 13.93 -8.47
N SER A 171 7.14 12.93 -8.18
CA SER A 171 5.82 12.74 -8.82
C SER A 171 4.91 13.96 -8.67
N ALA A 172 4.01 14.13 -9.65
CA ALA A 172 2.96 15.14 -9.60
C ALA A 172 2.10 15.07 -8.32
N ASP A 173 1.89 13.87 -7.75
CA ASP A 173 1.15 13.71 -6.49
C ASP A 173 1.91 14.25 -5.26
N ILE A 174 3.21 14.52 -5.37
CA ILE A 174 3.99 15.20 -4.33
C ILE A 174 3.98 16.72 -4.54
N TRP A 175 4.18 17.19 -5.77
CA TRP A 175 4.20 18.63 -6.08
C TRP A 175 2.82 19.28 -6.06
N GLY A 176 1.80 18.51 -6.43
CA GLY A 176 0.50 19.04 -6.83
C GLY A 176 0.60 19.96 -8.06
N ASN A 177 -0.52 20.59 -8.41
CA ASN A 177 -0.60 21.59 -9.48
C ASN A 177 0.00 22.95 -9.04
N SER A 178 1.26 22.96 -8.59
CA SER A 178 2.01 24.18 -8.23
C SER A 178 1.54 24.91 -6.96
N ARG A 179 0.79 24.25 -6.08
CA ARG A 179 0.35 24.82 -4.79
C ARG A 179 1.27 24.37 -3.66
N VAL A 180 2.01 25.29 -3.05
CA VAL A 180 2.92 25.09 -1.89
C VAL A 180 2.30 24.20 -0.78
N GLY A 181 0.98 24.27 -0.59
CA GLY A 181 0.26 23.47 0.40
C GLY A 181 0.21 21.95 0.15
N VAL A 182 0.41 21.46 -1.08
CA VAL A 182 0.44 20.00 -1.36
C VAL A 182 1.75 19.41 -0.85
N GLY A 183 2.89 20.01 -1.20
CA GLY A 183 4.21 19.54 -0.76
C GLY A 183 4.36 19.47 0.75
N HIS A 184 3.88 20.48 1.50
CA HIS A 184 3.90 20.45 2.97
C HIS A 184 2.99 19.36 3.56
N ARG A 185 1.83 19.08 2.95
CA ARG A 185 0.94 18.00 3.40
C ARG A 185 1.56 16.64 3.16
N VAL A 186 2.15 16.43 2.00
CA VAL A 186 2.84 15.17 1.69
C VAL A 186 4.07 15.00 2.56
N GLN A 187 4.83 16.06 2.83
CA GLN A 187 5.92 16.02 3.81
C GLN A 187 5.39 15.61 5.19
N ALA A 188 4.34 16.26 5.69
CA ALA A 188 3.72 15.91 6.96
C ALA A 188 3.27 14.44 6.98
N TYR A 189 2.64 13.96 5.92
CA TYR A 189 2.27 12.56 5.75
C TYR A 189 3.48 11.61 5.83
N HIS A 190 4.59 11.90 5.13
CA HIS A 190 5.81 11.10 5.19
C HIS A 190 6.42 11.07 6.61
N LEU A 191 6.39 12.20 7.34
CA LEU A 191 6.87 12.27 8.72
C LEU A 191 5.95 11.51 9.68
N GLN A 192 4.65 11.67 9.52
CA GLN A 192 3.62 11.01 10.34
C GLN A 192 3.57 9.49 10.11
N THR A 193 4.08 9.01 8.97
CA THR A 193 4.18 7.58 8.62
C THR A 193 5.60 7.01 8.78
N SER A 194 6.49 7.75 9.45
CA SER A 194 7.88 7.34 9.69
C SER A 194 8.02 5.99 10.41
N VAL A 195 7.10 5.66 11.32
CA VAL A 195 7.08 4.37 12.04
C VAL A 195 7.05 3.21 11.07
N ILE A 196 6.08 3.19 10.13
CA ILE A 196 5.99 2.14 9.11
C ILE A 196 7.25 2.12 8.26
N ARG A 197 7.77 3.29 7.86
CA ARG A 197 8.96 3.36 7.01
C ARG A 197 10.21 2.79 7.69
N ARG A 198 10.35 2.96 9.01
CA ARG A 198 11.40 2.29 9.80
C ARG A 198 11.20 0.79 9.82
N ILE A 199 9.97 0.30 10.10
CA ILE A 199 9.65 -1.13 10.06
C ILE A 199 10.03 -1.73 8.70
N LEU A 200 9.65 -1.10 7.59
CA LEU A 200 9.99 -1.58 6.25
C LEU A 200 11.51 -1.58 5.98
N ARG A 201 12.25 -0.60 6.51
CA ARG A 201 13.72 -0.60 6.43
C ARG A 201 14.29 -1.79 7.21
N ASP A 202 13.83 -2.03 8.43
CA ASP A 202 14.34 -3.11 9.27
C ASP A 202 14.00 -4.49 8.65
N VAL A 203 12.81 -4.63 8.05
CA VAL A 203 12.45 -5.81 7.25
C VAL A 203 13.34 -5.95 6.02
N ALA A 204 13.67 -4.84 5.34
CA ALA A 204 14.55 -4.88 4.18
C ALA A 204 15.95 -5.35 4.55
N GLU A 205 16.46 -4.90 5.70
CA GLU A 205 17.79 -5.28 6.21
C GLU A 205 17.92 -6.79 6.44
N VAL A 206 16.82 -7.45 6.86
CA VAL A 206 16.83 -8.91 7.10
C VAL A 206 16.42 -9.75 5.89
N THR A 207 15.69 -9.18 4.92
CA THR A 207 15.17 -9.94 3.76
C THR A 207 15.98 -9.75 2.47
N MET A 208 16.74 -8.66 2.34
CA MET A 208 17.61 -8.39 1.20
C MET A 208 19.02 -8.93 1.44
N SER A 209 19.81 -9.11 0.37
CA SER A 209 21.26 -9.28 0.53
C SER A 209 21.87 -8.00 1.12
N PRO A 210 22.99 -8.09 1.87
CA PRO A 210 23.67 -6.91 2.40
C PRO A 210 23.99 -5.85 1.34
N GLU A 211 24.41 -6.27 0.15
CA GLU A 211 24.73 -5.40 -0.99
C GLU A 211 23.47 -4.72 -1.53
N GLN A 212 22.38 -5.47 -1.67
CA GLN A 212 21.10 -4.95 -2.14
C GLN A 212 20.54 -3.93 -1.15
N PHE A 213 20.53 -4.24 0.15
CA PHE A 213 20.12 -3.31 1.20
C PHE A 213 20.97 -2.05 1.20
N ALA A 214 22.30 -2.18 1.17
CA ALA A 214 23.21 -1.04 1.14
C ALA A 214 22.95 -0.12 -0.06
N ARG A 215 22.71 -0.71 -1.24
CA ARG A 215 22.36 0.03 -2.47
C ARG A 215 21.04 0.80 -2.31
N TYR A 216 19.97 0.16 -1.84
CA TYR A 216 18.69 0.83 -1.62
C TYR A 216 18.79 1.93 -0.56
N HIS A 217 19.50 1.67 0.54
CA HIS A 217 19.63 2.63 1.64
C HIS A 217 20.43 3.85 1.23
N SER A 218 21.55 3.65 0.51
CA SER A 218 22.34 4.74 -0.06
C SER A 218 21.50 5.58 -1.04
N ALA A 219 20.80 4.92 -1.97
CA ALA A 219 19.92 5.60 -2.92
C ALA A 219 18.80 6.37 -2.21
N PHE A 220 18.16 5.80 -1.19
CA PHE A 220 17.16 6.49 -0.38
C PHE A 220 17.74 7.75 0.26
N LYS A 221 18.92 7.66 0.89
CA LYS A 221 19.59 8.81 1.51
C LYS A 221 19.94 9.90 0.49
N ALA A 222 20.37 9.53 -0.70
CA ALA A 222 20.69 10.47 -1.77
C ALA A 222 19.45 11.10 -2.43
N GLY A 223 18.39 10.30 -2.60
CA GLY A 223 17.19 10.63 -3.39
C GLY A 223 16.02 11.22 -2.61
N ARG A 224 16.01 11.13 -1.28
CA ARG A 224 14.88 11.61 -0.48
C ARG A 224 14.67 13.11 -0.67
N MET A 225 13.42 13.50 -0.92
CA MET A 225 13.03 14.89 -1.06
C MET A 225 12.93 15.56 0.31
N PHE A 226 12.46 14.82 1.32
CA PHE A 226 12.25 15.34 2.67
C PHE A 226 13.40 14.91 3.59
N LYS A 227 14.05 15.89 4.23
CA LYS A 227 15.25 15.70 5.07
C LYS A 227 15.03 14.66 6.18
N ASP A 228 13.89 14.76 6.83
CA ASP A 228 13.56 13.95 8.02
C ASP A 228 12.75 12.70 7.65
N ALA A 229 12.58 12.42 6.35
CA ALA A 229 12.01 11.14 5.93
C ALA A 229 12.98 10.00 6.22
N GLU A 230 12.43 8.94 6.79
CA GLU A 230 13.08 7.67 7.05
C GLU A 230 12.57 6.61 6.06
N GLY A 231 13.33 5.52 5.91
CA GLY A 231 12.96 4.39 5.08
C GLY A 231 14.09 3.88 4.21
N ILE A 232 13.68 3.05 3.25
CA ILE A 232 14.56 2.33 2.30
C ILE A 232 14.09 2.51 0.84
N PHE A 233 12.84 2.93 0.63
CA PHE A 233 12.22 3.12 -0.69
C PHE A 233 11.92 4.59 -0.98
N LEU A 234 12.17 5.02 -2.22
CA LEU A 234 11.88 6.39 -2.67
C LEU A 234 10.45 6.57 -3.17
N GLY A 235 9.78 5.49 -3.54
CA GLY A 235 8.39 5.45 -3.98
C GLY A 235 7.45 4.84 -2.94
N GLN A 236 6.27 5.41 -2.83
CA GLN A 236 5.10 4.76 -2.24
C GLN A 236 3.92 4.92 -3.20
N VAL A 237 3.26 3.83 -3.55
CA VAL A 237 1.99 3.82 -4.28
C VAL A 237 0.89 3.41 -3.33
N THR A 238 -0.16 4.21 -3.22
CA THR A 238 -1.37 3.83 -2.49
C THR A 238 -2.45 3.46 -3.49
N VAL A 239 -3.00 2.27 -3.37
CA VAL A 239 -4.04 1.72 -4.25
C VAL A 239 -5.30 1.51 -3.42
N SER A 240 -6.39 2.20 -3.73
CA SER A 240 -7.67 2.08 -3.02
C SER A 240 -8.76 1.56 -3.94
N ASN A 241 -9.48 0.53 -3.51
CA ASN A 241 -10.60 -0.10 -4.20
C ASN A 241 -10.31 -0.53 -5.66
N ALA A 242 -9.04 -0.68 -6.04
CA ALA A 242 -8.64 -1.02 -7.39
C ALA A 242 -8.17 -2.49 -7.49
N LEU A 243 -8.73 -3.20 -8.46
CA LEU A 243 -8.30 -4.55 -8.83
C LEU A 243 -7.02 -4.46 -9.67
N SER A 244 -6.05 -5.32 -9.40
CA SER A 244 -4.87 -5.45 -10.24
C SER A 244 -5.06 -6.59 -11.25
N TYR A 245 -4.71 -6.34 -12.50
CA TYR A 245 -4.55 -7.43 -13.47
C TYR A 245 -3.21 -8.12 -13.25
N THR A 246 -3.05 -9.34 -13.76
CA THR A 246 -1.75 -10.03 -13.78
C THR A 246 -0.72 -9.19 -14.51
N HIS A 247 0.32 -8.75 -13.81
CA HIS A 247 1.38 -7.89 -14.33
C HIS A 247 2.70 -8.17 -13.61
N ALA A 248 3.78 -7.59 -14.14
CA ALA A 248 5.06 -7.43 -13.45
C ALA A 248 5.45 -5.96 -13.54
N ASP A 249 6.04 -5.43 -12.47
CA ASP A 249 6.46 -4.03 -12.38
C ASP A 249 7.83 -3.86 -13.02
N SER A 250 7.89 -3.98 -14.35
CA SER A 250 9.15 -4.01 -15.11
C SER A 250 10.08 -2.81 -14.87
N LEU A 251 9.56 -1.70 -14.37
CA LEU A 251 10.36 -0.49 -14.06
C LEU A 251 11.21 -0.65 -12.78
N ASP A 252 10.83 -1.56 -11.88
CA ASP A 252 11.62 -1.87 -10.69
C ASP A 252 12.93 -2.59 -11.06
N GLY A 253 12.96 -3.17 -12.28
CA GLY A 253 14.13 -3.81 -12.88
C GLY A 253 14.51 -5.14 -12.23
N LYS A 254 15.48 -5.84 -12.83
CA LYS A 254 15.97 -7.12 -12.29
C LYS A 254 16.48 -6.93 -10.86
N ASP A 255 16.15 -7.88 -9.97
CA ASP A 255 16.43 -7.82 -8.53
C ASP A 255 15.75 -6.60 -7.84
N GLY A 256 14.76 -5.99 -8.50
CA GLY A 256 13.91 -4.94 -7.95
C GLY A 256 13.00 -5.52 -6.88
N VAL A 257 13.04 -4.97 -5.66
CA VAL A 257 12.24 -5.42 -4.53
C VAL A 257 11.16 -4.39 -4.27
N CYS A 258 9.94 -4.87 -4.08
CA CYS A 258 8.85 -4.09 -3.54
C CYS A 258 8.38 -4.68 -2.20
N MET A 259 7.75 -3.83 -1.39
CA MET A 259 7.05 -4.25 -0.19
C MET A 259 5.63 -3.76 -0.23
N SER A 260 4.66 -4.63 0.01
CA SER A 260 3.27 -4.26 0.05
C SER A 260 2.56 -4.84 1.26
N PHE A 261 1.65 -4.04 1.82
CA PHE A 261 0.69 -4.49 2.82
C PHE A 261 -0.69 -3.89 2.54
N SER A 262 -1.72 -4.50 3.10
CA SER A 262 -3.10 -4.05 2.95
C SER A 262 -3.71 -3.53 4.26
N SER A 263 -4.65 -2.60 4.14
CA SER A 263 -5.44 -2.01 5.21
C SER A 263 -6.56 -2.92 5.70
N TYR A 264 -7.13 -2.60 6.87
CA TYR A 264 -8.44 -3.10 7.27
C TYR A 264 -9.58 -2.64 6.36
N GLY A 265 -10.78 -3.15 6.61
CA GLY A 265 -12.01 -2.78 5.90
C GLY A 265 -12.43 -3.77 4.80
N HIS A 266 -11.77 -4.91 4.68
CA HIS A 266 -12.09 -5.93 3.69
C HIS A 266 -11.68 -7.33 4.16
N ARG A 267 -12.09 -8.38 3.43
CA ARG A 267 -11.79 -9.79 3.69
C ARG A 267 -11.56 -10.58 2.41
N GLY A 268 -10.86 -11.71 2.53
CA GLY A 268 -10.72 -12.70 1.46
C GLY A 268 -9.66 -12.35 0.41
N THR A 269 -8.77 -11.40 0.72
CA THR A 269 -7.71 -10.99 -0.20
C THR A 269 -6.58 -11.99 -0.21
N MET A 270 -6.16 -12.37 -1.42
CA MET A 270 -4.98 -13.18 -1.65
C MET A 270 -4.10 -12.51 -2.70
N ILE A 271 -2.79 -12.70 -2.60
CA ILE A 271 -1.85 -12.36 -3.67
C ILE A 271 -1.45 -13.64 -4.40
N ILE A 272 -1.51 -13.62 -5.72
CA ILE A 272 -1.23 -14.76 -6.58
C ILE A 272 0.05 -14.49 -7.35
N PHE A 273 0.96 -15.47 -7.36
CA PHE A 273 2.19 -15.49 -8.15
C PHE A 273 2.14 -16.65 -9.16
N PRO A 274 1.62 -16.44 -10.38
CA PRO A 274 1.46 -17.50 -11.38
C PRO A 274 2.73 -18.23 -11.75
N ASP A 275 3.86 -17.53 -11.84
CA ASP A 275 5.14 -18.14 -12.21
C ASP A 275 5.64 -19.12 -11.15
N LEU A 276 5.19 -18.94 -9.90
CA LEU A 276 5.52 -19.82 -8.78
C LEU A 276 4.46 -20.90 -8.55
N GLY A 277 3.30 -20.82 -9.19
CA GLY A 277 2.16 -21.69 -8.90
C GLY A 277 1.68 -21.54 -7.45
N THR A 278 1.80 -20.34 -6.86
CA THR A 278 1.51 -20.11 -5.44
C THR A 278 0.47 -19.01 -5.23
N ILE A 279 -0.38 -19.20 -4.23
CA ILE A 279 -1.32 -18.22 -3.69
C ILE A 279 -0.94 -17.99 -2.23
N LEU A 280 -0.76 -16.72 -1.84
CA LEU A 280 -0.48 -16.34 -0.47
C LEU A 280 -1.67 -15.58 0.12
N ARG A 281 -2.04 -15.92 1.35
CA ARG A 281 -2.98 -15.10 2.15
C ARG A 281 -2.41 -13.70 2.27
N TYR A 282 -3.24 -12.69 2.02
CA TYR A 282 -2.83 -11.30 1.99
C TYR A 282 -3.85 -10.42 2.71
N ASP A 283 -4.03 -10.72 3.99
CA ASP A 283 -4.98 -10.05 4.86
C ASP A 283 -4.42 -8.71 5.36
N PRO A 284 -5.26 -7.88 6.01
CA PRO A 284 -4.78 -6.69 6.69
C PRO A 284 -3.59 -6.98 7.60
N THR A 285 -2.60 -6.09 7.60
CA THR A 285 -1.30 -6.22 8.30
C THR A 285 -0.30 -7.21 7.73
N ASP A 286 -0.67 -8.16 6.87
CA ASP A 286 0.31 -9.04 6.24
C ASP A 286 1.25 -8.22 5.35
N LEU A 287 2.56 -8.43 5.50
CA LEU A 287 3.59 -7.75 4.73
C LEU A 287 4.18 -8.72 3.70
N CYS A 288 3.99 -8.39 2.43
CA CYS A 288 4.54 -9.12 1.30
C CYS A 288 5.76 -8.38 0.74
N VAL A 289 6.93 -9.02 0.77
CA VAL A 289 8.17 -8.56 0.15
C VAL A 289 8.42 -9.44 -1.07
N PHE A 290 8.58 -8.88 -2.27
CA PHE A 290 8.80 -9.70 -3.45
C PHE A 290 9.49 -8.98 -4.59
N ARG A 291 10.02 -9.76 -5.53
CA ARG A 291 10.65 -9.27 -6.76
C ARG A 291 9.61 -8.90 -7.82
N SER A 292 9.05 -7.71 -7.70
CA SER A 292 7.90 -7.23 -8.50
C SER A 292 8.13 -7.21 -10.02
N ALA A 293 9.37 -6.99 -10.46
CA ALA A 293 9.73 -6.99 -11.88
C ALA A 293 9.95 -8.39 -12.48
N GLU A 294 10.25 -9.39 -11.63
CA GLU A 294 10.61 -10.75 -12.07
C GLU A 294 9.46 -11.74 -11.90
N LEU A 295 8.48 -11.42 -11.05
CA LEU A 295 7.33 -12.26 -10.76
C LEU A 295 6.06 -11.59 -11.27
N MET A 296 5.34 -12.29 -12.15
CA MET A 296 3.97 -11.94 -12.46
C MET A 296 3.14 -12.09 -11.20
N HIS A 297 2.32 -11.09 -10.92
CA HIS A 297 1.49 -11.07 -9.72
C HIS A 297 0.18 -10.31 -9.93
N PHE A 298 -0.80 -10.63 -9.10
CA PHE A 298 -2.05 -9.88 -8.95
C PHE A 298 -2.72 -10.21 -7.62
N VAL A 299 -3.69 -9.38 -7.25
CA VAL A 299 -4.48 -9.58 -6.05
C VAL A 299 -5.89 -10.02 -6.44
N THR A 300 -6.43 -11.02 -5.75
CA THR A 300 -7.78 -11.53 -6.00
C THR A 300 -8.85 -10.50 -5.65
N ASP A 301 -10.08 -10.78 -6.05
CA ASP A 301 -11.25 -10.06 -5.54
C ASP A 301 -11.31 -10.15 -4.01
N TRP A 302 -11.94 -9.15 -3.39
CA TRP A 302 -12.16 -9.06 -1.95
C TRP A 302 -13.59 -8.61 -1.66
N GLU A 303 -14.04 -8.86 -0.43
CA GLU A 303 -15.32 -8.36 0.07
C GLU A 303 -15.06 -7.21 1.05
N ALA A 304 -15.70 -6.05 0.83
CA ALA A 304 -15.65 -4.95 1.78
C ALA A 304 -16.44 -5.30 3.04
N THR A 305 -15.90 -4.99 4.22
CA THR A 305 -16.64 -5.18 5.48
C THR A 305 -17.74 -4.13 5.63
N PRO A 306 -18.80 -4.40 6.42
CA PRO A 306 -19.80 -3.37 6.72
C PRO A 306 -19.18 -2.18 7.45
N MET A 307 -19.62 -0.96 7.11
CA MET A 307 -19.18 0.27 7.77
C MET A 307 -19.84 0.41 9.14
N GLY A 308 -19.01 0.45 10.18
CA GLY A 308 -19.40 0.71 11.56
C GLY A 308 -19.64 2.20 11.83
N PRO A 309 -20.36 2.54 12.92
CA PRO A 309 -20.62 3.94 13.29
C PRO A 309 -19.37 4.72 13.72
N ARG A 310 -18.28 4.03 14.06
CA ARG A 310 -16.99 4.62 14.42
C ARG A 310 -16.00 4.67 13.26
N ASP A 311 -16.36 4.09 12.12
CA ASP A 311 -15.52 4.10 10.95
C ASP A 311 -15.54 5.50 10.37
N ILE A 312 -14.39 6.16 10.41
CA ILE A 312 -14.17 7.48 9.80
C ILE A 312 -13.79 7.39 8.32
N VAL A 313 -13.76 6.16 7.80
CA VAL A 313 -13.15 5.77 6.56
C VAL A 313 -14.02 4.71 5.90
N THR A 314 -14.25 4.83 4.60
CA THR A 314 -14.98 3.82 3.81
C THR A 314 -14.27 2.45 3.87
N PRO A 315 -14.99 1.36 4.20
CA PRO A 315 -14.46 0.01 4.09
C PRO A 315 -14.17 -0.38 2.65
N GLY A 316 -13.04 -1.06 2.46
CA GLY A 316 -12.56 -1.51 1.16
C GLY A 316 -11.09 -1.88 1.27
N ARG A 317 -10.53 -2.42 0.18
CA ARG A 317 -9.10 -2.71 0.14
C ARG A 317 -8.35 -1.42 -0.20
N THR A 318 -7.54 -0.96 0.74
CA THR A 318 -6.47 0.00 0.43
C THR A 318 -5.13 -0.67 0.69
N ALA A 319 -4.23 -0.66 -0.29
CA ALA A 319 -2.90 -1.21 -0.16
C ALA A 319 -1.85 -0.10 -0.31
N ALA A 320 -0.75 -0.23 0.42
CA ALA A 320 0.45 0.55 0.19
C ALA A 320 1.51 -0.36 -0.44
N VAL A 321 2.19 0.15 -1.47
CA VAL A 321 3.28 -0.53 -2.17
C VAL A 321 4.49 0.41 -2.11
N PHE A 322 5.62 -0.08 -1.63
CA PHE A 322 6.87 0.67 -1.52
C PHE A 322 7.88 0.07 -2.49
N LEU A 323 8.52 0.93 -3.29
CA LEU A 323 9.42 0.53 -4.36
C LEU A 323 10.43 1.63 -4.69
N THR A 324 11.51 1.27 -5.37
CA THR A 324 12.43 2.23 -5.98
C THR A 324 12.75 1.77 -7.40
N PRO A 325 12.38 2.52 -8.45
CA PRO A 325 12.63 2.10 -9.83
C PRO A 325 14.12 1.89 -10.09
N SER A 326 14.45 0.94 -10.96
CA SER A 326 15.86 0.59 -11.24
C SER A 326 16.66 1.73 -11.85
N ALA A 327 16.01 2.57 -12.66
CA ALA A 327 16.62 3.78 -13.21
C ALA A 327 16.99 4.77 -12.10
N THR A 328 16.10 4.98 -11.12
CA THR A 328 16.37 5.81 -9.95
C THR A 328 17.56 5.27 -9.14
N LEU A 329 17.59 3.95 -8.89
CA LEU A 329 18.70 3.32 -8.16
C LEU A 329 20.05 3.53 -8.85
N ARG A 330 20.09 3.45 -10.18
CA ARG A 330 21.32 3.63 -10.97
C ARG A 330 21.80 5.09 -10.92
N ASP A 331 20.90 6.05 -11.07
CA ASP A 331 21.28 7.46 -11.15
C ASP A 331 21.70 8.04 -9.79
N LEU A 332 21.20 7.47 -8.70
CA LEU A 332 21.57 7.81 -7.34
C LEU A 332 22.76 7.01 -6.79
N ASP A 333 23.29 6.06 -7.55
CA ASP A 333 24.43 5.26 -7.12
C ASP A 333 25.67 6.15 -6.92
N GLY A 334 26.38 5.93 -5.81
CA GLY A 334 27.53 6.74 -5.39
C GLY A 334 27.25 8.21 -5.06
N LYS A 335 26.00 8.68 -5.11
CA LYS A 335 25.66 10.08 -4.78
C LYS A 335 25.70 10.33 -3.27
N ARG A 336 26.02 11.56 -2.87
CA ARG A 336 26.05 11.97 -1.46
C ARG A 336 24.62 12.01 -0.89
N PRO A 337 24.44 11.86 0.44
CA PRO A 337 23.15 12.08 1.07
C PRO A 337 22.54 13.44 0.72
N ASP A 338 21.22 13.46 0.52
CA ASP A 338 20.41 14.63 0.13
C ASP A 338 20.78 15.27 -1.22
N SER A 339 21.60 14.62 -2.05
CA SER A 339 21.98 15.06 -3.40
C SER A 339 20.78 15.54 -4.23
N PHE A 340 19.69 14.77 -4.26
CA PHE A 340 18.50 15.10 -5.04
C PHE A 340 17.80 16.37 -4.55
N ARG A 341 17.61 16.50 -3.23
CA ARG A 341 17.04 17.71 -2.64
C ARG A 341 17.90 18.95 -2.93
N ASN A 342 19.22 18.81 -2.79
CA ASN A 342 20.15 19.92 -3.00
C ASN A 342 20.24 20.37 -4.47
N SER A 343 19.88 19.48 -5.42
CA SER A 343 19.70 19.83 -6.84
C SER A 343 18.34 20.50 -7.17
N GLY A 344 17.57 20.88 -6.15
CA GLY A 344 16.22 21.42 -6.33
C GLY A 344 15.20 20.38 -6.80
N GLY A 345 15.41 19.10 -6.45
CA GLY A 345 14.55 18.00 -6.89
C GLY A 345 14.71 17.68 -8.39
N GLY A 346 15.95 17.78 -8.90
CA GLY A 346 16.29 17.57 -10.31
C GLY A 346 16.04 18.76 -11.22
N LEU A 347 15.57 19.90 -10.71
CA LEU A 347 15.39 21.13 -11.49
C LEU A 347 16.70 21.79 -11.91
N PHE A 348 17.79 21.53 -11.19
CA PHE A 348 19.13 21.99 -11.56
C PHE A 348 19.98 20.79 -11.94
N THR A 349 20.54 20.84 -13.16
CA THR A 349 21.43 19.80 -13.68
C THR A 349 22.59 19.55 -12.71
N TRP A 350 22.91 18.28 -12.52
CA TRP A 350 23.98 17.77 -11.66
C TRP A 350 25.39 18.16 -12.13
N THR A 351 25.73 19.45 -12.12
CA THR A 351 27.12 19.87 -12.28
C THR A 351 27.81 19.71 -10.93
N GLU A 352 28.75 18.77 -10.89
CA GLU A 352 29.59 18.34 -9.76
C GLU A 352 29.75 19.39 -8.65
N LEU A 353 29.14 19.13 -7.48
CA LEU A 353 29.36 19.82 -6.19
C LEU A 353 30.03 18.87 -5.19
#